data_AF-A0A150N0S5-F1
#
_entry.id   AF-A0A150N0S5-F1
#
_cell.length_a   1.000
_cell.length_b   1.000
_cell.length_c   1.000
_cell.angle_alpha   90.00
_cell.angle_beta   90.00
_cell.angle_gamma   90.00
#
_symmetry.space_group_name_H-M   'P 1'
#
loop_
_entity.id
_entity.type
_entity.pdbx_description
1 polymer ?
#
loop_
_entity_poly.entity_id
_entity_poly.type
_entity_poly.pdbx_seq_one_letter_code
_entity_poly.pdbx_strand_id
1 'polypeptide(L)' 'MSEEKELTFEEAMKQLEAIVEKLEEGNVPLEEAIAFFQEGMKLSKLCHDKLQQVENKLEYLLREDGELVPFSPEEE' A
#
# COMPACT_ATOMS: atom_id res chain seq x y z
N MET A 1 5.76 18.83 18.27
CA MET A 1 4.71 17.93 17.75
C MET A 1 5.31 17.31 16.50
N SER A 2 5.67 16.04 16.59
CA SER A 2 6.40 15.36 15.52
C SER A 2 5.41 15.08 14.39
N GLU A 3 5.61 15.70 13.23
CA GLU A 3 4.92 15.31 12.00
C GLU A 3 5.35 13.86 11.67
N GLU A 4 4.53 12.88 12.03
CA GLU A 4 4.62 11.54 11.46
C GLU A 4 4.33 11.68 9.97
N LYS A 5 5.42 11.74 9.19
CA LYS A 5 5.36 11.81 7.73
C LYS A 5 4.79 10.47 7.25
N GLU A 6 3.51 10.45 6.90
CA GLU A 6 2.89 9.25 6.33
C GLU A 6 3.70 8.81 5.11
N LEU A 7 4.11 7.54 5.09
CA LEU A 7 4.80 6.95 3.95
C LEU A 7 3.91 7.06 2.70
N THR A 8 4.50 7.44 1.57
CA THR A 8 3.84 7.31 0.27
C THR A 8 3.74 5.84 -0.14
N PHE A 9 2.90 5.55 -1.15
CA PHE A 9 2.78 4.19 -1.69
C PHE A 9 4.12 3.69 -2.24
N GLU A 10 4.82 4.52 -3.03
CA GLU A 10 6.11 4.16 -3.63
C GLU A 10 7.19 3.91 -2.57
N GLU A 11 7.26 4.73 -1.52
CA GLU A 11 8.20 4.51 -0.43
C GLU A 11 7.91 3.22 0.34
N ALA A 12 6.64 2.92 0.61
CA ALA A 12 6.25 1.69 1.29
C ALA A 12 6.54 0.44 0.46
N MET A 13 6.28 0.50 -0.85
CA MET A 13 6.62 -0.57 -1.80
C MET A 13 8.12 -0.82 -1.85
N LYS A 14 8.93 0.24 -1.94
CA LYS A 14 10.39 0.12 -1.96
C LYS A 14 10.95 -0.50 -0.69
N GLN A 15 10.38 -0.16 0.47
CA GLN A 15 10.77 -0.76 1.75
C GLN A 15 10.35 -2.24 1.82
N LEU A 16 9.17 -2.59 1.30
CA LEU A 16 8.68 -3.96 1.24
C LEU A 16 9.58 -4.83 0.35
N GLU A 17 9.96 -4.34 -0.83
CA GLU A 17 10.89 -5.02 -1.74
C GLU A 17 12.24 -5.31 -1.05
N ALA A 18 12.80 -4.31 -0.36
CA ALA A 18 14.07 -4.48 0.37
C ALA A 18 13.96 -5.51 1.52
N ILE A 19 12.79 -5.62 2.15
CA ILE A 19 12.52 -6.64 3.18
C ILE A 19 12.45 -8.04 2.54
N VAL A 20 11.75 -8.17 1.42
CA VAL A 20 11.65 -9.44 0.68
C VAL A 20 13.03 -9.91 0.24
N GLU A 21 13.83 -9.02 -0.35
CA GLU A 21 15.20 -9.33 -0.79
C GLU A 21 16.04 -9.89 0.37
N LYS A 22 16.02 -9.24 1.54
CA LYS A 22 16.74 -9.72 2.73
C LYS A 22 16.25 -11.08 3.22
N LEU A 23 14.95 -11.33 3.18
CA LEU A 23 14.39 -12.62 3.59
C LEU A 23 14.77 -13.73 2.59
N GLU A 24 14.85 -13.42 1.30
CA GLU A 24 15.25 -14.34 0.24
C GLU A 24 16.75 -14.69 0.26
N GLU A 25 17.61 -13.79 0.75
CA GLU A 25 19.05 -14.05 0.94
C GLU A 25 19.34 -15.23 1.90
N GLY A 26 18.39 -15.59 2.77
CA GLY A 26 18.44 -16.81 3.59
C GLY A 26 19.48 -16.82 4.73
N ASN A 27 20.29 -15.77 4.87
CA ASN A 27 21.31 -15.62 5.92
C ASN A 27 20.84 -14.77 7.11
N VAL A 28 19.54 -14.51 7.21
CA VAL A 28 18.95 -13.70 8.29
C VAL A 28 18.64 -14.58 9.50
N PRO A 29 19.09 -14.22 10.72
CA PRO A 29 18.72 -14.92 11.94
C PRO A 29 17.20 -14.98 12.14
N LEU A 30 16.70 -16.06 12.74
CA LEU A 30 15.26 -16.28 12.89
C LEU A 30 14.52 -15.11 13.56
N GLU A 31 15.12 -14.51 14.59
CA GLU A 31 14.54 -13.37 15.32
C GLU A 31 14.40 -12.14 14.42
N GLU A 32 15.39 -11.85 13.59
CA GLU A 32 15.37 -10.77 12.61
C GLU A 32 14.39 -11.07 11.48
N ALA A 33 14.32 -12.33 11.02
CA ALA A 33 13.37 -12.74 9.99
C ALA A 33 11.91 -12.54 10.44
N ILE A 34 11.61 -12.82 11.72
CA ILE A 34 10.29 -12.54 12.30
C ILE A 34 10.01 -11.03 12.32
N ALA A 35 10.99 -10.20 12.67
CA ALA A 35 10.84 -8.75 12.67
C ALA A 35 10.58 -8.20 11.25
N PHE A 36 11.38 -8.62 10.27
CA PHE A 36 11.20 -8.28 8.87
C PHE A 36 9.85 -8.75 8.32
N PHE A 37 9.40 -9.95 8.69
CA PHE A 37 8.08 -10.44 8.29
C PHE A 37 6.95 -9.56 8.84
N GLN A 38 7.02 -9.18 10.13
CA GLN A 38 6.02 -8.28 10.73
C GLN A 38 6.01 -6.90 10.08
N GLU A 39 7.19 -6.36 9.77
CA GLU A 39 7.32 -5.07 9.09
C GLU A 39 6.78 -5.15 7.65
N GLY A 40 7.14 -6.20 6.91
CA GLY A 40 6.62 -6.47 5.58
C GLY A 40 5.09 -6.60 5.55
N MET A 41 4.49 -7.26 6.54
CA MET A 41 3.03 -7.32 6.68
C MET A 41 2.40 -5.95 6.88
N LYS A 42 3.01 -5.08 7.69
CA LYS A 42 2.51 -3.70 7.91
C LYS A 42 2.59 -2.87 6.65
N LEU A 43 3.70 -2.94 5.92
CA LEU A 43 3.89 -2.23 4.66
C LEU A 43 2.93 -2.73 3.58
N SER A 44 2.78 -4.05 3.45
CA SER A 44 1.81 -4.67 2.52
C SER A 44 0.39 -4.21 2.79
N LYS A 45 -0.03 -4.19 4.07
CA LYS A 45 -1.33 -3.64 4.47
C LYS A 45 -1.46 -2.16 4.11
N LEU A 46 -0.45 -1.34 4.40
CA LEU A 46 -0.47 0.08 4.07
C LEU A 46 -0.59 0.32 2.56
N CYS A 47 0.13 -0.45 1.74
CA CYS A 47 0.01 -0.40 0.28
C CYS A 47 -1.41 -0.75 -0.17
N HIS A 48 -1.98 -1.83 0.35
CA HIS A 48 -3.36 -2.24 0.06
C HIS A 48 -4.37 -1.15 0.46
N ASP A 49 -4.28 -0.62 1.67
CA ASP A 49 -5.19 0.41 2.18
C ASP A 49 -5.12 1.68 1.31
N LYS A 50 -3.93 2.08 0.84
CA LYS A 50 -3.79 3.21 -0.09
C LYS A 50 -4.43 2.95 -1.44
N LEU A 51 -4.27 1.76 -2.00
CA LEU A 51 -4.92 1.39 -3.26
C LEU A 51 -6.44 1.38 -3.10
N GLN A 52 -6.96 0.77 -2.02
CA GLN A 52 -8.40 0.78 -1.73
C GLN A 52 -8.94 2.20 -1.57
N GLN A 53 -8.20 3.12 -0.94
CA GLN A 53 -8.62 4.52 -0.86
C GLN A 53 -8.71 5.19 -2.23
N VAL A 54 -7.82 4.86 -3.16
CA VAL A 54 -7.88 5.37 -4.53
C VAL A 54 -9.04 4.72 -5.28
N GLU A 55 -9.22 3.40 -5.18
CA GLU A 55 -10.35 2.68 -5.77
C GLU A 55 -11.70 3.24 -5.29
N ASN A 56 -11.89 3.43 -3.99
CA ASN A 56 -13.11 4.01 -3.42
C ASN A 56 -13.36 5.45 -3.90
N LYS A 57 -12.29 6.24 -4.10
CA LYS A 57 -12.40 7.60 -4.66
C LYS A 57 -12.75 7.57 -6.15
N LEU A 58 -12.27 6.57 -6.87
CA LEU A 58 -12.60 6.37 -8.27
C LEU A 58 -14.01 5.82 -8.42
N GLU A 59 -14.48 4.93 -7.53
CA GLU A 59 -15.82 4.33 -7.55
C GLU A 59 -16.93 5.37 -7.66
N TYR A 60 -16.71 6.62 -7.25
CA TYR A 60 -17.68 7.70 -7.45
C TYR A 60 -17.06 8.88 -8.19
N LEU A 61 -17.39 9.05 -9.47
CA LEU A 61 -17.08 10.27 -10.20
C LEU A 61 -18.18 11.31 -9.95
N LEU A 62 -17.80 12.52 -9.54
CA LEU A 62 -18.71 13.66 -9.48
C LEU A 62 -18.88 14.20 -10.90
N ARG A 63 -20.07 14.06 -11.48
CA ARG A 63 -20.42 14.70 -12.76
C ARG A 63 -20.59 16.21 -12.57
N GLU A 64 -20.50 16.97 -13.66
CA GLU A 64 -20.66 18.44 -13.65
C GLU A 64 -22.04 18.90 -13.13
N ASP A 65 -23.03 18.01 -13.08
CA ASP A 65 -24.36 18.21 -12.52
C ASP A 65 -24.45 17.99 -11.00
N GLY A 66 -23.36 17.54 -10.36
CA GLY A 66 -23.29 17.26 -8.93
C GLY A 66 -23.77 15.86 -8.53
N GLU A 67 -24.10 14.98 -9.49
CA GLU A 67 -24.43 13.59 -9.20
C GLU A 67 -23.16 12.73 -9.06
N LEU A 68 -23.13 11.89 -8.00
CA LEU A 68 -22.11 10.86 -7.84
C LEU A 68 -22.54 9.63 -8.65
N VAL A 69 -21.77 9.30 -9.69
CA VAL A 69 -22.03 8.10 -10.51
C VAL A 69 -20.98 7.02 -10.23
N PRO A 70 -21.39 5.74 -10.14
CA PRO A 70 -20.45 4.64 -10.02
C PRO A 70 -19.50 4.62 -11.21
N PHE A 71 -18.18 4.57 -10.96
CA PHE A 71 -17.18 4.37 -11.99
C PHE A 71 -17.20 2.90 -12.43
N SER A 72 -17.94 2.63 -13.49
CA SER A 72 -17.79 1.42 -14.27
C SER A 72 -16.82 1.71 -15.40
N PRO A 73 -15.56 1.22 -15.35
CA PRO A 73 -14.76 1.16 -16.57
C PRO A 73 -15.54 0.27 -17.54
N GLU A 74 -16.04 0.85 -18.64
CA GLU A 74 -16.63 0.07 -19.72
C GLU A 74 -15.57 -0.96 -20.15
N GLU A 75 -15.86 -2.24 -19.94
CA GLU A 75 -15.06 -3.33 -20.50
C GLU A 75 -15.13 -3.20 -22.03
N GLU A 76 -14.06 -2.69 -22.65
CA GLU A 76 -13.85 -2.82 -24.11
C GLU A 76 -13.41 -4.24 -24.48
#